data_AF-A0A8W8K321-F1
#
_entry.id   AF-A0A8W8K321-F1
#
_cell.length_a   1.000
_cell.length_b   1.000
_cell.length_c   1.000
_cell.angle_alpha   90.00
_cell.angle_beta   90.00
_cell.angle_gamma   90.00
#
_symmetry.space_group_name_H-M   'P 1'
#
loop_
_entity.id
_entity.type
_entity.pdbx_description
1 polymer ?
#
loop_
_entity_poly.entity_id
_entity_poly.type
_entity_poly.pdbx_seq_one_letter_code
_entity_poly.pdbx_strand_id
1 'polypeptide(L)'
;MEEVRKAAEEKRRELVISGQTASKFIEENGLDDELYHLTCLNYLSISKTCLRQLSPKLGNLVNLTNLVLHNNQLTALPGEIQALSKLKFFDVSNNQIEEMPESISNLSELESLNVSVNKLSSFPPVGNLNSLHIFNVAHNSLTELPEGIFNPKLVHLSQIIAGNNEIELLSPNVTELPHLNMLDMSNNKLKEVPAELSECPKLKELNLKGNKFSDRRFGKLVEQCATKSVMEYLSNNLKKERAKNPDKKGKGKSKEKKKKGQKADDDDVEFLTDSIDVLHFDDDDGLVVSITPAVLSVRPYIVCCIVKNLDLQKTANSFKQFITLQTKLHDTLCNKRQAATIATHDLSSVKGPLKFDAQFPPLLMIVPLSKQKEVSGETLVDDLMKEAEQIRREKKRNAVSGIHKYLDLLKDKTQYPCLIDSAGTVISFPPITNSNNTKISKETSSILIEVTSSTSLDVCKKVCDELLVKMLEMGLGKDSADEASPSAGQKTLTVEQVKVTDEEGNLRVVYPSRTDLSAVSNPGITVNRNYE
;
A
#
# COMPACT_ATOMS: atom_id res chain seq x y z
N MET A 1 23.81 34.72 -28.19
CA MET A 1 23.23 33.37 -28.34
C MET A 1 22.02 33.46 -29.29
N GLU A 2 21.99 32.72 -30.41
CA GLU A 2 20.96 32.92 -31.46
C GLU A 2 19.52 32.71 -30.96
N GLU A 3 19.30 31.74 -30.07
CA GLU A 3 17.97 31.45 -29.50
C GLU A 3 17.42 32.61 -28.64
N VAL A 4 18.30 33.31 -27.91
CA VAL A 4 17.93 34.47 -27.08
C VAL A 4 17.49 35.64 -27.97
N ARG A 5 18.22 35.89 -29.07
CA ARG A 5 17.88 36.93 -30.05
C ARG A 5 16.55 36.66 -30.75
N LYS A 6 16.33 35.41 -31.20
CA LYS A 6 15.04 35.01 -31.78
C LYS A 6 13.88 35.17 -30.80
N ALA A 7 14.08 34.80 -29.54
CA ALA A 7 13.07 34.99 -28.50
C ALA A 7 12.77 36.49 -28.26
N ALA A 8 13.77 37.36 -28.36
CA ALA A 8 13.61 38.81 -28.28
C ALA A 8 12.80 39.38 -29.44
N GLU A 9 13.15 39.02 -30.68
CA GLU A 9 12.49 39.48 -31.90
C GLU A 9 11.02 39.03 -31.97
N GLU A 10 10.77 37.77 -31.62
CA GLU A 10 9.43 37.16 -31.69
C GLU A 10 8.58 37.39 -30.42
N LYS A 11 9.12 38.07 -29.40
CA LYS A 11 8.46 38.30 -28.10
C LYS A 11 7.90 37.01 -27.48
N ARG A 12 8.70 35.94 -27.51
CA ARG A 12 8.30 34.63 -26.96
C ARG A 12 8.09 34.73 -25.45
N ARG A 13 7.18 33.89 -24.94
CA ARG A 13 6.92 33.72 -23.49
C ARG A 13 7.67 32.55 -22.89
N GLU A 14 8.33 31.75 -23.71
CA GLU A 14 9.05 30.55 -23.30
C GLU A 14 10.42 30.54 -23.96
N LEU A 15 11.43 30.17 -23.18
CA LEU A 15 12.79 30.04 -23.67
C LEU A 15 13.43 28.79 -23.06
N VAL A 16 13.97 27.94 -23.92
CA VAL A 16 14.66 26.70 -23.55
C VAL A 16 16.06 26.73 -24.13
N ILE A 17 17.05 26.70 -23.25
CA ILE A 17 18.47 26.64 -23.58
C ILE A 17 18.99 25.32 -23.02
N SER A 18 19.24 24.34 -23.89
CA SER A 18 19.71 23.04 -23.44
C SER A 18 20.64 22.35 -24.45
N GLY A 19 21.40 21.39 -23.94
CA GLY A 19 22.25 20.53 -24.75
C GLY A 19 23.68 21.02 -24.95
N GLN A 20 24.47 20.19 -25.64
CA GLN A 20 25.92 20.34 -25.69
C GLN A 20 26.38 21.58 -26.46
N THR A 21 25.62 22.01 -27.48
CA THR A 21 25.90 23.23 -28.25
C THR A 21 25.72 24.49 -27.39
N ALA A 22 24.64 24.56 -26.62
CA ALA A 22 24.41 25.64 -25.67
C ALA A 22 25.48 25.63 -24.56
N SER A 23 25.85 24.45 -24.07
CA SER A 23 26.93 24.31 -23.09
C SER A 23 28.26 24.86 -23.61
N LYS A 24 28.69 24.48 -24.82
CA LYS A 24 29.94 25.01 -25.40
C LYS A 24 29.91 26.52 -25.57
N PHE A 25 28.77 27.06 -26.02
CA PHE A 25 28.61 28.51 -26.14
C PHE A 25 28.73 29.22 -24.79
N ILE A 26 28.08 28.69 -23.74
CA ILE A 26 28.13 29.24 -22.38
C ILE A 26 29.54 29.12 -21.79
N GLU A 27 30.27 28.05 -22.11
CA GLU A 27 31.67 27.86 -21.68
C GLU A 27 32.60 28.92 -22.27
N GLU A 28 32.43 29.24 -23.56
CA GLU A 28 33.31 30.17 -24.29
C GLU A 28 32.91 31.64 -24.07
N ASN A 29 31.61 31.96 -23.98
CA ASN A 29 31.10 33.33 -24.05
C ASN A 29 30.26 33.75 -22.83
N GLY A 30 29.95 32.82 -21.92
CA GLY A 30 29.00 33.06 -20.83
C GLY A 30 27.54 33.08 -21.29
N LEU A 31 26.64 33.39 -20.36
CA LEU A 31 25.22 33.55 -20.65
C LEU A 31 24.96 34.95 -21.24
N ASP A 32 24.15 35.02 -22.30
CA ASP A 32 23.88 36.28 -23.01
C ASP A 32 23.06 37.23 -22.12
N ASP A 33 23.56 38.44 -21.89
CA ASP A 33 22.91 39.46 -21.06
C ASP A 33 21.56 39.91 -21.65
N GLU A 34 21.35 39.77 -22.96
CA GLU A 34 20.06 40.05 -23.62
C GLU A 34 18.91 39.21 -23.04
N LEU A 35 19.21 38.03 -22.49
CA LEU A 35 18.24 37.17 -21.81
C LEU A 35 17.46 37.93 -20.73
N TYR A 36 18.17 38.77 -19.96
CA TYR A 36 17.60 39.47 -18.81
C TYR A 36 16.72 40.67 -19.21
N HIS A 37 16.68 41.01 -20.49
CA HIS A 37 15.79 42.04 -21.03
C HIS A 37 14.44 41.47 -21.52
N LEU A 38 14.28 40.14 -21.54
CA LEU A 38 13.07 39.44 -22.00
C LEU A 38 11.95 39.42 -20.94
N THR A 39 11.42 40.59 -20.59
CA THR A 39 10.41 40.76 -19.52
C THR A 39 9.07 40.07 -19.78
N CYS A 40 8.82 39.59 -21.01
CA CYS A 40 7.61 38.84 -21.38
C CYS A 40 7.70 37.33 -21.11
N LEU A 41 8.84 36.82 -20.63
CA LEU A 41 9.01 35.40 -20.34
C LEU A 41 8.19 34.95 -19.13
N ASN A 42 7.49 33.84 -19.30
CA ASN A 42 6.81 33.08 -18.26
C ASN A 42 7.59 31.80 -17.92
N TYR A 43 8.25 31.20 -18.91
CA TYR A 43 9.02 29.97 -18.76
C TYR A 43 10.47 30.15 -19.21
N LEU A 44 11.41 29.87 -18.32
CA LEU A 44 12.83 29.84 -18.62
C LEU A 44 13.42 28.50 -18.19
N SER A 45 13.95 27.74 -19.14
CA SER A 45 14.74 26.53 -18.88
C SER A 45 16.16 26.70 -19.40
N ILE A 46 17.14 26.54 -18.52
CA ILE A 46 18.56 26.43 -18.87
C ILE A 46 19.03 25.13 -18.26
N SER A 47 19.21 24.06 -19.04
CA SER A 47 19.42 22.72 -18.46
C SER A 47 20.43 21.89 -19.26
N LYS A 48 21.17 21.02 -18.56
CA LYS A 48 22.26 20.21 -19.15
C LYS A 48 23.36 21.08 -19.78
N THR A 49 23.77 22.15 -19.11
CA THR A 49 24.87 23.03 -19.54
C THR A 49 25.93 23.18 -18.45
N CYS A 50 27.02 23.89 -18.73
CA CYS A 50 28.11 24.15 -17.78
C CYS A 50 27.92 25.45 -16.99
N LEU A 51 26.67 25.92 -16.80
CA LEU A 51 26.40 27.20 -16.14
C LEU A 51 26.84 27.17 -14.67
N ARG A 52 27.76 28.07 -14.28
CA ARG A 52 28.34 28.13 -12.93
C ARG A 52 27.74 29.18 -12.02
N GLN A 53 27.28 30.28 -12.60
CA GLN A 53 26.70 31.41 -11.87
C GLN A 53 25.56 32.00 -12.70
N LEU A 54 24.62 32.64 -12.01
CA LEU A 54 23.50 33.33 -12.60
C LEU A 54 23.58 34.82 -12.23
N SER A 55 23.40 35.70 -13.20
CA SER A 55 23.50 37.13 -12.98
C SER A 55 22.39 37.63 -12.04
N PRO A 56 22.69 38.62 -11.15
CA PRO A 56 21.68 39.37 -10.39
C PRO A 56 20.54 39.94 -11.25
N LYS A 57 20.82 40.20 -12.54
CA LYS A 57 19.84 40.68 -13.53
C LYS A 57 18.68 39.72 -13.77
N LEU A 58 18.73 38.48 -13.27
CA LEU A 58 17.60 37.55 -13.28
C LEU A 58 16.33 38.18 -12.70
N GLY A 59 16.46 39.04 -11.69
CA GLY A 59 15.33 39.73 -11.07
C GLY A 59 14.51 40.62 -12.02
N ASN A 60 15.03 40.96 -13.20
CA ASN A 60 14.28 41.71 -14.22
C ASN A 60 13.14 40.90 -14.86
N LEU A 61 13.18 39.57 -14.77
CA LEU A 61 12.22 38.66 -15.40
C LEU A 61 10.97 38.47 -14.52
N VAL A 62 10.36 39.57 -14.09
CA VAL A 62 9.27 39.63 -13.09
C VAL A 62 8.00 38.85 -13.44
N ASN A 63 7.84 38.41 -14.69
CA ASN A 63 6.69 37.63 -15.14
C ASN A 63 6.93 36.11 -15.15
N LEU A 64 8.13 35.65 -14.78
CA LEU A 64 8.43 34.21 -14.73
C LEU A 64 7.54 33.48 -13.75
N THR A 65 6.88 32.43 -14.25
CA THR A 65 6.12 31.46 -13.47
C THR A 65 6.88 30.14 -13.30
N ASN A 66 7.78 29.82 -14.22
CA ASN A 66 8.55 28.58 -14.24
C ASN A 66 10.03 28.86 -14.52
N LEU A 67 10.89 28.49 -13.58
CA LEU A 67 12.34 28.58 -13.71
C LEU A 67 12.95 27.18 -13.53
N VAL A 68 13.65 26.72 -14.56
CA VAL A 68 14.19 25.36 -14.62
C VAL A 68 15.69 25.42 -14.93
N LEU A 69 16.52 25.16 -13.94
CA LEU A 69 17.98 25.28 -13.96
C LEU A 69 18.69 23.95 -13.66
N HIS A 70 18.01 22.82 -13.87
CA HIS A 70 18.54 21.50 -13.49
C HIS A 70 19.73 21.04 -14.36
N ASN A 71 20.58 20.16 -13.82
CA ASN A 71 21.78 19.64 -14.48
C ASN A 71 22.73 20.77 -14.97
N ASN A 72 23.12 21.67 -14.07
CA ASN A 72 24.17 22.66 -14.34
C ASN A 72 25.30 22.54 -13.29
N GLN A 73 26.15 23.55 -13.18
CA GLN A 73 27.26 23.62 -12.23
C GLN A 73 27.11 24.83 -11.29
N LEU A 74 25.88 25.26 -11.02
CA LEU A 74 25.60 26.44 -10.20
C LEU A 74 26.10 26.21 -8.77
N THR A 75 26.87 27.16 -8.24
CA THR A 75 27.37 27.11 -6.85
C THR A 75 26.54 27.96 -5.88
N ALA A 76 25.84 28.98 -6.40
CA ALA A 76 24.97 29.87 -5.64
C ALA A 76 23.89 30.46 -6.55
N LEU A 77 22.84 30.99 -5.93
CA LEU A 77 21.78 31.75 -6.60
C LEU A 77 21.83 33.22 -6.17
N PRO A 78 21.51 34.16 -7.08
CA PRO A 78 21.46 35.58 -6.75
C PRO A 78 20.32 35.89 -5.76
N GLY A 79 20.56 36.81 -4.83
CA GLY A 79 19.57 37.26 -3.85
C GLY A 79 18.36 37.93 -4.50
N GLU A 80 18.52 38.45 -5.72
CA GLU A 80 17.50 39.08 -6.55
C GLU A 80 16.39 38.12 -7.01
N ILE A 81 16.49 36.82 -6.71
CA ILE A 81 15.42 35.84 -6.99
C ILE A 81 14.08 36.24 -6.35
N GLN A 82 14.08 37.00 -5.25
CA GLN A 82 12.88 37.56 -4.63
C GLN A 82 12.03 38.44 -5.55
N ALA A 83 12.61 39.01 -6.62
CA ALA A 83 11.86 39.83 -7.56
C ALA A 83 10.90 38.99 -8.43
N LEU A 84 11.10 37.67 -8.50
CA LEU A 84 10.27 36.73 -9.25
C LEU A 84 8.99 36.36 -8.47
N SER A 85 8.22 37.37 -8.08
CA SER A 85 7.02 37.22 -7.21
C SER A 85 5.94 36.28 -7.74
N LYS A 86 5.90 36.00 -9.05
CA LYS A 86 4.94 35.11 -9.72
C LYS A 86 5.45 33.68 -9.91
N LEU A 87 6.62 33.35 -9.38
CA LEU A 87 7.26 32.06 -9.59
C LEU A 87 6.47 30.96 -8.87
N LYS A 88 6.01 29.96 -9.64
CA LYS A 88 5.23 28.81 -9.15
C LYS A 88 6.05 27.53 -9.12
N PHE A 89 6.90 27.34 -10.12
CA PHE A 89 7.74 26.16 -10.25
C PHE A 89 9.20 26.57 -10.30
N PHE A 90 9.99 26.07 -9.36
CA PHE A 90 11.42 26.30 -9.34
C PHE A 90 12.21 24.99 -9.17
N ASP A 91 12.97 24.64 -10.20
CA ASP A 91 13.84 23.48 -10.20
C ASP A 91 15.28 23.90 -10.44
N VAL A 92 16.16 23.60 -9.48
CA VAL A 92 17.61 23.80 -9.57
C VAL A 92 18.35 22.52 -9.16
N SER A 93 17.72 21.38 -9.40
CA SER A 93 18.27 20.08 -9.04
C SER A 93 19.54 19.71 -9.83
N ASN A 94 20.37 18.85 -9.26
CA ASN A 94 21.63 18.40 -9.85
C ASN A 94 22.54 19.58 -10.24
N ASN A 95 22.89 20.36 -9.23
CA ASN A 95 23.84 21.47 -9.29
C ASN A 95 24.87 21.30 -8.16
N GLN A 96 25.65 22.34 -7.86
CA GLN A 96 26.66 22.33 -6.80
C GLN A 96 26.38 23.41 -5.76
N ILE A 97 25.11 23.72 -5.51
CA ILE A 97 24.71 24.82 -4.63
C ILE A 97 25.04 24.45 -3.18
N GLU A 98 25.81 25.31 -2.53
CA GLU A 98 26.23 25.13 -1.13
C GLU A 98 25.29 25.84 -0.15
N GLU A 99 24.72 26.97 -0.57
CA GLU A 99 23.78 27.77 0.22
C GLU A 99 22.66 28.34 -0.66
N MET A 100 21.43 28.32 -0.14
CA MET A 100 20.28 28.98 -0.76
C MET A 100 20.11 30.40 -0.20
N PRO A 101 19.79 31.40 -1.04
CA PRO A 101 19.60 32.76 -0.56
C PRO A 101 18.37 32.85 0.35
N GLU A 102 18.48 33.59 1.47
CA GLU A 102 17.36 33.84 2.40
C GLU A 102 16.12 34.44 1.70
N SER A 103 16.36 35.12 0.58
CA SER A 103 15.32 35.74 -0.22
C SER A 103 14.38 34.73 -0.90
N ILE A 104 14.69 33.43 -0.91
CA ILE A 104 13.78 32.37 -1.39
C ILE A 104 12.45 32.35 -0.63
N SER A 105 12.47 32.72 0.65
CA SER A 105 11.30 32.75 1.53
C SER A 105 10.27 33.81 1.14
N ASN A 106 10.63 34.74 0.25
CA ASN A 106 9.74 35.80 -0.25
C ASN A 106 8.86 35.36 -1.43
N LEU A 107 9.06 34.15 -1.96
CA LEU A 107 8.30 33.62 -3.10
C LEU A 107 6.97 33.00 -2.65
N SER A 108 6.00 33.84 -2.29
CA SER A 108 4.71 33.41 -1.72
C SER A 108 3.82 32.59 -2.68
N GLU A 109 4.00 32.72 -3.99
CA GLU A 109 3.26 31.96 -5.02
C GLU A 109 3.93 30.62 -5.39
N LEU A 110 5.05 30.25 -4.76
CA LEU A 110 5.79 29.05 -5.12
C LEU A 110 4.99 27.80 -4.74
N GLU A 111 4.66 26.97 -5.74
CA GLU A 111 3.89 25.73 -5.61
C GLU A 111 4.81 24.50 -5.54
N SER A 112 5.95 24.51 -6.23
CA SER A 112 6.91 23.40 -6.24
C SER A 112 8.34 23.90 -6.22
N LEU A 113 9.12 23.38 -5.28
CA LEU A 113 10.53 23.69 -5.11
C LEU A 113 11.36 22.40 -5.12
N ASN A 114 12.23 22.27 -6.12
CA ASN A 114 13.16 21.15 -6.26
C ASN A 114 14.61 21.67 -6.23
N VAL A 115 15.31 21.39 -5.14
CA VAL A 115 16.74 21.69 -4.94
C VAL A 115 17.53 20.41 -4.70
N SER A 116 17.01 19.26 -5.15
CA SER A 116 17.63 17.95 -4.92
C SER A 116 18.98 17.80 -5.63
N VAL A 117 19.86 16.93 -5.14
CA VAL A 117 21.18 16.68 -5.71
C VAL A 117 22.00 17.97 -5.78
N ASN A 118 22.25 18.57 -4.61
CA ASN A 118 23.10 19.74 -4.43
C ASN A 118 24.07 19.48 -3.26
N LYS A 119 24.73 20.51 -2.74
CA LYS A 119 25.68 20.42 -1.62
C LYS A 119 25.22 21.23 -0.40
N LEU A 120 23.90 21.38 -0.25
CA LEU A 120 23.32 22.22 0.80
C LEU A 120 23.60 21.63 2.18
N SER A 121 24.21 22.40 3.06
CA SER A 121 24.43 22.04 4.48
C SER A 121 23.32 22.57 5.40
N SER A 122 22.66 23.64 4.99
CA SER A 122 21.49 24.24 5.64
C SER A 122 20.51 24.78 4.60
N PHE A 123 19.29 25.10 5.02
CA PHE A 123 18.28 25.69 4.15
C PHE A 123 17.57 26.85 4.89
N PRO A 124 17.34 28.01 4.26
CA PRO A 124 16.72 29.17 4.90
C PRO A 124 15.26 28.89 5.32
N PRO A 125 14.67 29.68 6.24
CA PRO A 125 13.32 29.43 6.74
C PRO A 125 12.26 29.43 5.64
N VAL A 126 11.40 28.41 5.58
CA VAL A 126 10.40 28.24 4.50
C VAL A 126 8.97 28.58 4.92
N GLY A 127 8.77 29.05 6.15
CA GLY A 127 7.45 29.25 6.74
C GLY A 127 6.55 30.29 6.06
N ASN A 128 7.05 31.06 5.09
CA ASN A 128 6.32 32.07 4.33
C ASN A 128 5.86 31.59 2.94
N LEU A 129 6.24 30.38 2.51
CA LEU A 129 5.89 29.79 1.22
C LEU A 129 4.47 29.20 1.22
N ASN A 130 3.46 30.04 1.46
CA ASN A 130 2.09 29.60 1.77
C ASN A 130 1.44 28.72 0.67
N SER A 131 1.88 28.86 -0.58
CA SER A 131 1.35 28.11 -1.74
C SER A 131 2.09 26.79 -2.02
N LEU A 132 3.09 26.42 -1.22
CA LEU A 132 3.98 25.30 -1.50
C LEU A 132 3.25 23.96 -1.34
N HIS A 133 3.29 23.13 -2.39
CA HIS A 133 2.72 21.79 -2.43
C HIS A 133 3.78 20.70 -2.30
N ILE A 134 4.94 20.92 -2.94
CA ILE A 134 6.03 19.94 -3.04
C ILE A 134 7.35 20.62 -2.66
N PHE A 135 8.03 20.05 -1.68
CA PHE A 135 9.37 20.46 -1.25
C PHE A 135 10.33 19.29 -1.39
N ASN A 136 11.29 19.38 -2.32
CA ASN A 136 12.29 18.34 -2.55
C ASN A 136 13.70 18.89 -2.32
N VAL A 137 14.34 18.37 -1.27
CA VAL A 137 15.72 18.65 -0.84
C VAL A 137 16.59 17.39 -0.78
N ALA A 138 16.16 16.30 -1.42
CA ALA A 138 16.89 15.02 -1.36
C ALA A 138 18.32 15.12 -1.93
N HIS A 139 19.21 14.24 -1.50
CA HIS A 139 20.62 14.21 -1.93
C HIS A 139 21.34 15.55 -1.70
N ASN A 140 21.34 15.98 -0.45
CA ASN A 140 22.11 17.13 0.05
C ASN A 140 22.86 16.71 1.33
N SER A 141 23.40 17.67 2.07
CA SER A 141 24.12 17.45 3.33
C SER A 141 23.42 18.15 4.51
N LEU A 142 22.09 18.26 4.47
CA LEU A 142 21.31 18.94 5.52
C LEU A 142 21.36 18.16 6.83
N THR A 143 21.69 18.84 7.92
CA THR A 143 21.67 18.26 9.29
C THR A 143 20.31 18.38 9.99
N GLU A 144 19.48 19.30 9.52
CA GLU A 144 18.12 19.54 10.00
C GLU A 144 17.21 19.98 8.84
N LEU A 145 15.90 19.80 9.02
CA LEU A 145 14.91 20.38 8.11
C LEU A 145 14.79 21.89 8.36
N PRO A 146 14.49 22.70 7.32
CA PRO A 146 14.43 24.15 7.46
C PRO A 146 13.38 24.61 8.46
N GLU A 147 13.70 25.70 9.16
CA GLU A 147 12.77 26.31 10.10
C GLU A 147 11.45 26.70 9.39
N GLY A 148 10.33 26.38 10.04
CA GLY A 148 9.01 26.70 9.51
C GLY A 148 8.50 25.77 8.40
N ILE A 149 9.20 24.67 8.03
CA ILE A 149 8.65 23.65 7.11
C ILE A 149 7.39 22.97 7.65
N PHE A 150 7.24 22.94 8.98
CA PHE A 150 6.08 22.40 9.68
C PHE A 150 5.09 23.48 10.10
N ASN A 151 5.18 24.69 9.54
CA ASN A 151 4.29 25.78 9.90
C ASN A 151 2.85 25.46 9.44
N PRO A 152 1.83 25.56 10.31
CA PRO A 152 0.43 25.27 9.95
C PRO A 152 -0.13 26.20 8.86
N LYS A 153 0.53 27.32 8.55
CA LYS A 153 0.18 28.18 7.40
C LYS A 153 0.45 27.54 6.05
N LEU A 154 1.33 26.52 5.98
CA LEU A 154 1.64 25.75 4.77
C LEU A 154 0.51 24.74 4.49
N VAL A 155 -0.71 25.25 4.30
CA VAL A 155 -1.92 24.45 4.16
C VAL A 155 -1.91 23.58 2.90
N HIS A 156 -1.11 23.93 1.89
CA HIS A 156 -1.02 23.21 0.63
C HIS A 156 0.09 22.14 0.62
N LEU A 157 0.99 22.14 1.61
CA LEU A 157 2.17 21.28 1.61
C LEU A 157 1.74 19.83 1.76
N SER A 158 2.03 19.05 0.73
CA SER A 158 1.57 17.67 0.60
C SER A 158 2.72 16.67 0.55
N GLN A 159 3.87 17.07 0.00
CA GLN A 159 5.03 16.20 -0.17
C GLN A 159 6.29 16.87 0.35
N ILE A 160 6.98 16.18 1.26
CA ILE A 160 8.31 16.55 1.73
C ILE A 160 9.26 15.39 1.38
N ILE A 161 10.23 15.67 0.53
CA ILE A 161 11.22 14.70 0.05
C ILE A 161 12.60 15.18 0.51
N ALA A 162 13.12 14.56 1.55
CA ALA A 162 14.40 14.91 2.18
C ALA A 162 15.32 13.69 2.36
N GLY A 163 15.13 12.65 1.54
CA GLY A 163 15.98 11.45 1.56
C GLY A 163 17.43 11.73 1.17
N ASN A 164 18.38 10.90 1.63
CA ASN A 164 19.82 11.05 1.37
C ASN A 164 20.36 12.41 1.83
N ASN A 165 20.20 12.69 3.13
CA ASN A 165 20.74 13.86 3.81
C ASN A 165 21.44 13.41 5.11
N GLU A 166 21.80 14.36 5.98
CA GLU A 166 22.43 14.09 7.28
C GLU A 166 21.50 14.41 8.46
N ILE A 167 20.18 14.36 8.25
CA ILE A 167 19.20 14.84 9.23
C ILE A 167 19.20 13.95 10.47
N GLU A 168 19.42 14.54 11.64
CA GLU A 168 19.54 13.79 12.89
C GLU A 168 18.23 13.65 13.66
N LEU A 169 17.32 14.63 13.50
CA LEU A 169 16.09 14.73 14.28
C LEU A 169 14.89 15.12 13.39
N LEU A 170 13.75 14.50 13.67
CA LEU A 170 12.44 14.90 13.13
C LEU A 170 11.62 15.54 14.25
N SER A 171 11.15 16.77 14.03
CA SER A 171 10.33 17.50 15.01
C SER A 171 8.90 16.93 15.11
N PRO A 172 8.29 16.86 16.30
CA PRO A 172 6.88 16.44 16.47
C PRO A 172 5.87 17.38 15.79
N ASN A 173 6.30 18.60 15.45
CA ASN A 173 5.47 19.60 14.77
C ASN A 173 5.06 19.16 13.35
N VAL A 174 5.62 18.06 12.80
CA VAL A 174 5.19 17.44 11.55
C VAL A 174 3.67 17.15 11.51
N THR A 175 3.05 16.94 12.67
CA THR A 175 1.60 16.76 12.82
C THR A 175 0.76 18.01 12.55
N GLU A 176 1.37 19.20 12.57
CA GLU A 176 0.67 20.47 12.35
C GLU A 176 0.31 20.68 10.87
N LEU A 177 0.86 19.89 9.96
CA LEU A 177 0.60 19.97 8.52
C LEU A 177 -0.73 19.26 8.14
N PRO A 178 -1.75 20.00 7.66
CA PRO A 178 -3.08 19.44 7.43
C PRO A 178 -3.20 18.53 6.20
N HIS A 179 -2.28 18.66 5.24
CA HIS A 179 -2.35 18.01 3.93
C HIS A 179 -1.14 17.14 3.57
N LEU A 180 -0.19 16.95 4.49
CA LEU A 180 0.98 16.10 4.27
C LEU A 180 0.53 14.67 3.97
N ASN A 181 0.83 14.20 2.76
CA ASN A 181 0.50 12.86 2.27
C ASN A 181 1.73 11.97 2.09
N MET A 182 2.89 12.58 1.85
CA MET A 182 4.15 11.89 1.59
C MET A 182 5.29 12.56 2.38
N LEU A 183 6.01 11.75 3.13
CA LEU A 183 7.22 12.14 3.85
C LEU A 183 8.33 11.13 3.56
N ASP A 184 9.34 11.54 2.82
CA ASP A 184 10.55 10.75 2.59
C ASP A 184 11.72 11.34 3.38
N MET A 185 12.21 10.59 4.36
CA MET A 185 13.40 10.89 5.16
C MET A 185 14.39 9.73 5.10
N SER A 186 14.37 8.92 4.04
CA SER A 186 15.26 7.77 3.88
C SER A 186 16.74 8.17 3.85
N ASN A 187 17.64 7.27 4.20
CA ASN A 187 19.10 7.46 4.18
C ASN A 187 19.53 8.75 4.89
N ASN A 188 19.08 8.94 6.13
CA ASN A 188 19.45 10.04 7.01
C ASN A 188 20.14 9.51 8.29
N LYS A 189 20.36 10.38 9.28
CA LYS A 189 20.98 10.05 10.57
C LYS A 189 19.96 10.01 11.72
N LEU A 190 18.68 9.77 11.42
CA LEU A 190 17.63 9.75 12.44
C LEU A 190 17.88 8.62 13.44
N LYS A 191 17.93 8.97 14.73
CA LYS A 191 18.06 8.03 15.85
C LYS A 191 16.70 7.62 16.42
N GLU A 192 15.74 8.54 16.39
CA GLU A 192 14.39 8.39 16.93
C GLU A 192 13.40 9.14 16.05
N VAL A 193 12.12 8.79 16.16
CA VAL A 193 11.01 9.41 15.44
C VAL A 193 9.92 9.78 16.43
N PRO A 194 9.37 11.00 16.39
CA PRO A 194 8.28 11.40 17.28
C PRO A 194 7.07 10.49 17.11
N ALA A 195 6.53 9.97 18.22
CA ALA A 195 5.36 9.09 18.19
C ALA A 195 4.10 9.82 17.69
N GLU A 196 4.09 11.15 17.83
CA GLU A 196 3.09 12.06 17.28
C GLU A 196 2.96 11.95 15.76
N LEU A 197 3.99 11.52 15.03
CA LEU A 197 3.90 11.30 13.57
C LEU A 197 2.72 10.38 13.19
N SER A 198 2.32 9.46 14.08
CA SER A 198 1.13 8.60 13.90
C SER A 198 -0.20 9.35 13.84
N GLU A 199 -0.28 10.57 14.37
CA GLU A 199 -1.49 11.40 14.40
C GLU A 199 -1.62 12.30 13.15
N CYS A 200 -0.68 12.22 12.19
CA CYS A 200 -0.77 12.97 10.94
C CYS A 200 -2.04 12.60 10.15
N PRO A 201 -2.92 13.56 9.80
CA PRO A 201 -4.28 13.27 9.36
C PRO A 201 -4.38 12.66 7.96
N LYS A 202 -3.40 12.92 7.09
CA LYS A 202 -3.43 12.53 5.66
C LYS A 202 -2.17 11.80 5.19
N LEU A 203 -1.25 11.45 6.08
CA LEU A 203 0.01 10.79 5.73
C LEU A 203 -0.24 9.36 5.25
N LYS A 204 0.10 9.09 3.98
CA LYS A 204 -0.10 7.79 3.33
C LYS A 204 1.22 7.10 3.04
N GLU A 205 2.23 7.89 2.68
CA GLU A 205 3.54 7.42 2.27
C GLU A 205 4.59 7.98 3.23
N LEU A 206 5.25 7.08 3.95
CA LEU A 206 6.31 7.39 4.90
C LEU A 206 7.49 6.48 4.58
N ASN A 207 8.60 7.10 4.19
CA ASN A 207 9.85 6.40 3.93
C ASN A 207 10.91 6.85 4.94
N LEU A 208 11.32 5.93 5.80
CA LEU A 208 12.32 6.15 6.84
C LEU A 208 13.53 5.21 6.70
N LYS A 209 13.61 4.46 5.59
CA LYS A 209 14.62 3.41 5.36
C LYS A 209 16.04 3.94 5.41
N GLY A 210 17.01 3.10 5.74
CA GLY A 210 18.42 3.50 5.76
C GLY A 210 18.81 4.51 6.86
N ASN A 211 17.98 4.68 7.89
CA ASN A 211 18.33 5.44 9.10
C ASN A 211 18.88 4.53 10.21
N LYS A 212 19.71 5.08 11.09
CA LYS A 212 20.35 4.35 12.19
C LYS A 212 19.60 4.55 13.51
N PHE A 213 18.40 3.99 13.59
CA PHE A 213 17.56 4.11 14.79
C PHE A 213 18.20 3.44 16.02
N SER A 214 18.10 4.10 17.17
CA SER A 214 18.56 3.59 18.46
C SER A 214 17.83 2.29 18.83
N ASP A 215 16.53 2.24 18.55
CA ASP A 215 15.77 1.00 18.63
C ASP A 215 16.02 0.17 17.36
N ARG A 216 16.89 -0.84 17.48
CA ARG A 216 17.21 -1.78 16.39
C ARG A 216 15.96 -2.50 15.88
N ARG A 217 14.93 -2.69 16.71
CA ARG A 217 13.67 -3.36 16.34
C ARG A 217 12.82 -2.42 15.49
N PHE A 218 12.67 -1.16 15.89
CA PHE A 218 12.07 -0.13 15.05
C PHE A 218 12.82 0.05 13.72
N GLY A 219 14.16 -0.01 13.74
CA GLY A 219 14.95 0.05 12.51
C GLY A 219 14.68 -1.11 11.54
N LYS A 220 14.55 -2.35 12.05
CA LYS A 220 14.14 -3.50 11.22
C LYS A 220 12.71 -3.33 10.68
N LEU A 221 11.79 -2.84 11.52
CA LEU A 221 10.41 -2.55 11.11
C LEU A 221 10.39 -1.54 9.97
N VAL A 222 11.15 -0.46 10.08
CA VAL A 222 11.21 0.57 9.04
C VAL A 222 11.78 0.03 7.72
N GLU A 223 12.78 -0.85 7.78
CA GLU A 223 13.43 -1.39 6.57
C GLU A 223 12.54 -2.40 5.83
N GLN A 224 11.80 -3.21 6.59
CA GLN A 224 11.06 -4.35 6.07
C GLN A 224 9.57 -4.05 5.85
N CYS A 225 8.99 -3.10 6.60
CA CYS A 225 7.54 -2.87 6.67
C CYS A 225 7.00 -1.73 5.82
N ALA A 226 5.71 -1.84 5.51
CA ALA A 226 4.94 -0.77 4.90
C ALA A 226 4.68 0.36 5.91
N THR A 227 4.45 1.57 5.39
CA THR A 227 4.15 2.79 6.16
C THR A 227 3.09 2.58 7.25
N LYS A 228 2.04 1.80 6.97
CA LYS A 228 0.96 1.53 7.92
C LYS A 228 1.45 0.89 9.22
N SER A 229 2.35 -0.10 9.12
CA SER A 229 2.89 -0.81 10.29
C SER A 229 3.78 0.10 11.14
N VAL A 230 4.57 0.97 10.49
CA VAL A 230 5.39 1.97 11.17
C VAL A 230 4.51 2.98 11.93
N MET A 231 3.42 3.44 11.30
CA MET A 231 2.45 4.35 11.92
C MET A 231 1.71 3.71 13.11
N GLU A 232 1.38 2.44 13.02
CA GLU A 232 0.73 1.69 14.11
C GLU A 232 1.67 1.48 15.31
N TYR A 233 2.94 1.15 15.05
CA TYR A 233 3.98 1.09 16.10
C TYR A 233 4.09 2.43 16.83
N LEU A 234 4.17 3.55 16.09
CA LEU A 234 4.25 4.88 16.66
C LEU A 234 2.98 5.23 17.47
N SER A 235 1.80 4.86 16.98
CA SER A 235 0.52 5.07 17.69
C SER A 235 0.47 4.32 19.03
N ASN A 236 0.93 3.07 19.06
CA ASN A 236 0.96 2.27 20.28
C ASN A 236 1.96 2.80 21.30
N ASN A 237 3.13 3.29 20.85
CA ASN A 237 4.08 3.98 21.71
C ASN A 237 3.47 5.26 22.31
N LEU A 238 2.78 6.06 21.49
CA LEU A 238 2.11 7.29 21.95
C LEU A 238 1.04 7.01 23.02
N LYS A 239 0.24 5.94 22.84
CA LYS A 239 -0.76 5.50 23.83
C LYS A 239 -0.10 5.07 25.15
N LYS A 240 1.01 4.31 25.08
CA LYS A 240 1.77 3.88 26.26
C LYS A 240 2.38 5.08 27.01
N GLU A 241 2.90 6.07 26.29
CA GLU A 241 3.42 7.30 26.91
C GLU A 241 2.32 8.12 27.59
N ARG A 242 1.16 8.27 26.95
CA ARG A 242 -0.01 8.97 27.53
C ARG A 242 -0.58 8.25 28.76
N ALA A 243 -0.59 6.92 28.76
CA ALA A 243 -1.02 6.12 29.92
C ALA A 243 -0.09 6.26 31.13
N LYS A 244 1.22 6.44 30.90
CA LYS A 244 2.23 6.65 31.95
C LYS A 244 2.25 8.08 32.51
N ASN A 245 1.68 9.06 31.80
CA ASN A 245 1.61 10.47 32.21
C ASN A 245 0.24 11.09 31.89
N PRO A 246 -0.80 10.84 32.70
CA PRO A 246 -2.16 11.32 32.44
C PRO A 246 -2.34 12.86 32.49
N ASP A 247 -1.39 13.62 33.03
CA ASP A 247 -1.52 15.07 33.28
C ASP A 247 -0.89 16.03 32.25
N LYS A 248 -0.44 15.56 31.08
CA LYS A 248 0.01 16.46 30.01
C LYS A 248 -1.00 16.60 28.87
N LYS A 249 -2.08 17.35 29.12
CA LYS A 249 -2.81 18.04 28.05
C LYS A 249 -2.17 19.40 27.77
N GLY A 250 -1.57 19.53 26.58
CA GLY A 250 -1.41 20.80 25.87
C GLY A 250 -0.44 21.83 26.42
N LYS A 251 0.82 21.78 25.95
CA LYS A 251 1.58 22.90 25.35
C LYS A 251 3.05 22.51 25.25
N GLY A 252 3.55 22.43 24.01
CA GLY A 252 4.96 22.26 23.72
C GLY A 252 5.78 23.40 24.33
N LYS A 253 6.56 23.07 25.36
CA LYS A 253 7.84 23.71 25.64
C LYS A 253 8.80 22.61 26.07
N SER A 254 9.81 22.41 25.24
CA SER A 254 11.00 21.61 25.48
C SER A 254 11.59 21.98 26.84
N LYS A 255 11.72 20.98 27.72
CA LYS A 255 12.68 21.02 28.81
C LYS A 255 13.54 19.78 28.70
N GLU A 256 14.76 19.99 28.21
CA GLU A 256 15.86 19.05 28.36
C GLU A 256 15.97 18.62 29.83
N LYS A 257 15.86 17.31 30.05
CA LYS A 257 16.46 16.69 31.24
C LYS A 257 17.21 15.44 30.78
N LYS A 258 18.53 15.58 30.71
CA LYS A 258 19.48 14.46 30.83
C LYS A 258 19.07 13.62 32.05
N LYS A 259 18.61 12.39 31.84
CA LYS A 259 18.62 11.36 32.87
C LYS A 259 19.67 10.33 32.51
N LYS A 260 20.62 10.20 33.43
CA LYS A 260 21.72 9.24 33.46
C LYS A 260 21.18 7.82 33.30
N GLY A 261 21.97 7.01 32.59
CA GLY A 261 21.68 5.62 32.31
C GLY A 261 21.26 4.83 33.55
N GLN A 262 20.15 4.13 33.40
CA GLN A 262 19.97 2.83 33.99
C GLN A 262 20.01 1.86 32.82
N LYS A 263 20.98 0.93 32.87
CA LYS A 263 20.87 -0.33 32.14
C LYS A 263 19.54 -0.94 32.58
N ALA A 264 18.55 -0.89 31.72
CA ALA A 264 17.40 -1.76 31.85
C ALA A 264 17.86 -3.10 31.28
N ASP A 265 17.69 -4.12 32.10
CA ASP A 265 17.97 -5.51 31.76
C ASP A 265 17.36 -5.87 30.40
N ASP A 266 18.08 -6.73 29.68
CA ASP A 266 17.60 -7.52 28.55
C ASP A 266 16.50 -8.45 29.08
N ASP A 267 15.33 -7.89 29.38
CA ASP A 267 14.11 -8.66 29.50
C ASP A 267 13.55 -8.81 28.09
N ASP A 268 13.47 -10.06 27.64
CA ASP A 268 12.84 -10.49 26.39
C ASP A 268 11.39 -9.96 26.31
N VAL A 269 11.23 -8.74 25.80
CA VAL A 269 9.92 -8.24 25.37
C VAL A 269 9.67 -8.78 23.96
N GLU A 270 9.11 -9.99 23.90
CA GLU A 270 8.41 -10.52 22.73
C GLU A 270 7.41 -9.47 22.24
N PHE A 271 7.63 -8.94 21.03
CA PHE A 271 6.66 -8.04 20.42
C PHE A 271 5.51 -8.87 19.84
N LEU A 272 4.29 -8.49 20.24
CA LEU A 272 3.06 -9.07 19.71
C LEU A 272 2.89 -8.69 18.25
N THR A 273 3.22 -9.63 17.40
CA THR A 273 2.88 -9.63 15.98
C THR A 273 1.61 -10.44 15.82
N ASP A 274 0.62 -9.93 15.09
CA ASP A 274 -0.56 -10.72 14.78
C ASP A 274 -0.10 -12.04 14.13
N SER A 275 -0.62 -13.18 14.55
CA SER A 275 -0.10 -14.46 14.08
C SER A 275 -1.12 -15.24 13.27
N ILE A 276 -0.61 -15.96 12.26
CA ILE A 276 -1.35 -17.05 11.64
C ILE A 276 -0.71 -18.33 12.14
N ASP A 277 -1.44 -19.04 12.98
CA ASP A 277 -0.99 -20.31 13.53
C ASP A 277 -1.48 -21.42 12.62
N VAL A 278 -0.55 -22.01 11.87
CA VAL A 278 -0.81 -23.10 10.95
C VAL A 278 -0.73 -24.42 11.70
N LEU A 279 -1.87 -25.09 11.85
CA LEU A 279 -1.98 -26.46 12.36
C LEU A 279 -1.68 -27.44 11.23
N HIS A 280 -0.85 -28.43 11.53
CA HIS A 280 -0.58 -29.51 10.59
C HIS A 280 -1.85 -30.31 10.28
N PHE A 281 -1.84 -31.01 9.14
CA PHE A 281 -2.89 -31.95 8.81
C PHE A 281 -2.95 -33.04 9.89
N ASP A 282 -4.14 -33.29 10.41
CA ASP A 282 -4.40 -34.36 11.36
C ASP A 282 -4.46 -35.70 10.62
N ASP A 283 -3.52 -36.61 10.89
CA ASP A 283 -3.45 -37.89 10.18
C ASP A 283 -4.59 -38.86 10.53
N ASP A 284 -5.30 -38.64 11.65
CA ASP A 284 -6.42 -39.46 12.08
C ASP A 284 -7.77 -38.89 11.59
N ASP A 285 -7.99 -37.58 11.75
CA ASP A 285 -9.30 -36.92 11.51
C ASP A 285 -9.26 -35.79 10.46
N GLY A 286 -8.11 -35.58 9.81
CA GLY A 286 -7.92 -34.47 8.87
C GLY A 286 -8.80 -34.55 7.62
N LEU A 287 -9.35 -33.39 7.23
CA LEU A 287 -10.21 -33.33 6.05
C LEU A 287 -9.39 -33.52 4.76
N VAL A 288 -9.76 -34.51 3.96
CA VAL A 288 -9.15 -34.78 2.64
C VAL A 288 -10.12 -34.42 1.52
N VAL A 289 -9.60 -33.80 0.46
CA VAL A 289 -10.31 -33.54 -0.79
C VAL A 289 -9.70 -34.38 -1.92
N SER A 290 -10.46 -35.30 -2.47
CA SER A 290 -10.03 -36.12 -3.61
C SER A 290 -10.43 -35.49 -4.95
N ILE A 291 -9.49 -35.34 -5.87
CA ILE A 291 -9.72 -34.80 -7.23
C ILE A 291 -9.99 -35.96 -8.19
N THR A 292 -11.08 -35.87 -8.94
CA THR A 292 -11.37 -36.82 -10.02
C THR A 292 -10.74 -36.44 -11.35
N PRO A 293 -10.54 -37.41 -12.26
CA PRO A 293 -10.16 -37.10 -13.64
C PRO A 293 -11.16 -36.20 -14.38
N ALA A 294 -12.46 -36.30 -14.07
CA ALA A 294 -13.51 -35.53 -14.75
C ALA A 294 -13.32 -34.02 -14.59
N VAL A 295 -12.98 -33.57 -13.36
CA VAL A 295 -12.84 -32.14 -13.06
C VAL A 295 -11.61 -31.50 -13.71
N LEU A 296 -10.57 -32.29 -14.02
CA LEU A 296 -9.32 -31.78 -14.59
C LEU A 296 -9.52 -31.06 -15.94
N SER A 297 -10.51 -31.49 -16.72
CA SER A 297 -10.81 -30.92 -18.05
C SER A 297 -11.62 -29.61 -18.00
N VAL A 298 -12.21 -29.30 -16.83
CA VAL A 298 -13.11 -28.15 -16.67
C VAL A 298 -12.58 -27.12 -15.67
N ARG A 299 -12.01 -27.56 -14.55
CA ARG A 299 -11.46 -26.71 -13.49
C ARG A 299 -10.45 -27.47 -12.61
N PRO A 300 -9.20 -27.64 -13.06
CA PRO A 300 -8.26 -28.58 -12.45
C PRO A 300 -7.67 -28.19 -11.10
N TYR A 301 -7.72 -26.92 -10.70
CA TYR A 301 -6.98 -26.45 -9.52
C TYR A 301 -7.92 -26.12 -8.36
N ILE A 302 -7.60 -26.65 -7.18
CA ILE A 302 -8.26 -26.36 -5.91
C ILE A 302 -7.21 -26.30 -4.79
N VAL A 303 -7.38 -25.35 -3.86
CA VAL A 303 -6.73 -25.37 -2.55
C VAL A 303 -7.79 -25.19 -1.49
N CYS A 304 -7.58 -25.82 -0.34
CA CYS A 304 -8.48 -25.73 0.79
C CYS A 304 -7.67 -25.50 2.07
N CYS A 305 -8.29 -24.85 3.05
CA CYS A 305 -7.83 -24.82 4.44
C CYS A 305 -9.03 -24.64 5.36
N ILE A 306 -8.88 -25.03 6.62
CA ILE A 306 -9.89 -24.80 7.64
C ILE A 306 -9.43 -23.64 8.51
N VAL A 307 -10.31 -22.67 8.77
CA VAL A 307 -10.04 -21.61 9.74
C VAL A 307 -10.90 -21.87 10.97
N LYS A 308 -10.25 -22.07 12.12
CA LYS A 308 -10.91 -22.38 13.39
C LYS A 308 -10.99 -21.14 14.27
N ASN A 309 -11.88 -21.19 15.26
CA ASN A 309 -12.00 -20.19 16.32
C ASN A 309 -12.30 -18.76 15.82
N LEU A 310 -13.12 -18.63 14.78
CA LEU A 310 -13.57 -17.35 14.26
C LEU A 310 -14.59 -16.69 15.19
N ASP A 311 -14.44 -15.38 15.35
CA ASP A 311 -15.45 -14.51 15.94
C ASP A 311 -16.03 -13.56 14.87
N LEU A 312 -17.11 -14.01 14.23
CA LEU A 312 -17.85 -13.23 13.24
C LEU A 312 -18.84 -12.24 13.89
N GLN A 313 -18.95 -12.23 15.23
CA GLN A 313 -19.79 -11.32 16.02
C GLN A 313 -19.00 -10.26 16.79
N LYS A 314 -17.67 -10.28 16.71
CA LYS A 314 -16.73 -9.37 17.40
C LYS A 314 -17.16 -7.90 17.37
N THR A 315 -17.66 -7.45 16.23
CA THR A 315 -18.35 -6.17 16.09
C THR A 315 -19.68 -6.38 15.40
N ALA A 316 -20.62 -5.44 15.58
CA ALA A 316 -21.93 -5.47 14.93
C ALA A 316 -21.88 -5.65 13.40
N ASN A 317 -20.74 -5.31 12.76
CA ASN A 317 -20.55 -5.37 11.31
C ASN A 317 -19.54 -6.44 10.85
N SER A 318 -18.91 -7.21 11.74
CA SER A 318 -17.82 -8.14 11.40
C SER A 318 -18.25 -9.15 10.32
N PHE A 319 -19.37 -9.83 10.51
CA PHE A 319 -19.91 -10.75 9.50
C PHE A 319 -20.16 -10.07 8.14
N LYS A 320 -20.77 -8.88 8.13
CA LYS A 320 -21.04 -8.14 6.89
C LYS A 320 -19.73 -7.72 6.19
N GLN A 321 -18.74 -7.30 6.96
CA GLN A 321 -17.42 -6.96 6.44
C GLN A 321 -16.74 -8.20 5.84
N PHE A 322 -16.90 -9.37 6.46
CA PHE A 322 -16.31 -10.62 5.95
C PHE A 322 -16.92 -11.03 4.61
N ILE A 323 -18.25 -10.95 4.46
CA ILE A 323 -18.91 -11.18 3.16
C ILE A 323 -18.49 -10.13 2.13
N THR A 324 -18.34 -8.87 2.54
CA THR A 324 -17.90 -7.77 1.65
C THR A 324 -16.46 -7.97 1.19
N LEU A 325 -15.58 -8.48 2.06
CA LEU A 325 -14.20 -8.82 1.73
C LEU A 325 -14.15 -9.89 0.63
N GLN A 326 -14.92 -10.97 0.77
CA GLN A 326 -15.01 -12.03 -0.25
C GLN A 326 -15.46 -11.46 -1.60
N THR A 327 -16.50 -10.61 -1.59
CA THR A 327 -17.01 -9.94 -2.80
C THR A 327 -15.94 -9.05 -3.44
N LYS A 328 -15.20 -8.28 -2.64
CA LYS A 328 -14.12 -7.41 -3.13
C LYS A 328 -12.98 -8.22 -3.76
N LEU A 329 -12.56 -9.33 -3.13
CA LEU A 329 -11.52 -10.20 -3.67
C LEU A 329 -11.98 -10.93 -4.95
N HIS A 330 -13.26 -11.30 -5.05
CA HIS A 330 -13.84 -11.82 -6.28
C HIS A 330 -13.74 -10.80 -7.42
N ASP A 331 -14.03 -9.52 -7.14
CA ASP A 331 -13.98 -8.45 -8.14
C ASP A 331 -12.55 -8.10 -8.58
N THR A 332 -11.60 -8.04 -7.64
CA THR A 332 -10.22 -7.62 -7.92
C THR A 332 -9.32 -8.81 -8.27
N LEU A 333 -8.88 -9.56 -7.26
CA LEU A 333 -7.84 -10.58 -7.39
C LEU A 333 -8.30 -11.80 -8.20
N CYS A 334 -9.58 -12.13 -8.13
CA CYS A 334 -10.15 -13.24 -8.89
C CYS A 334 -10.66 -12.83 -10.29
N ASN A 335 -10.45 -11.57 -10.70
CA ASN A 335 -10.91 -11.02 -11.97
C ASN A 335 -12.40 -11.31 -12.25
N LYS A 336 -13.28 -10.87 -11.34
CA LYS A 336 -14.74 -11.11 -11.40
C LYS A 336 -15.09 -12.59 -11.55
N ARG A 337 -14.46 -13.41 -10.71
CA ARG A 337 -14.54 -14.88 -10.66
C ARG A 337 -14.02 -15.64 -11.90
N GLN A 338 -13.43 -14.95 -12.88
CA GLN A 338 -12.90 -15.63 -14.07
C GLN A 338 -11.58 -16.36 -13.81
N ALA A 339 -10.71 -15.78 -12.97
CA ALA A 339 -9.40 -16.37 -12.68
C ALA A 339 -9.48 -17.38 -11.53
N ALA A 340 -10.26 -17.09 -10.49
CA ALA A 340 -10.45 -17.96 -9.33
C ALA A 340 -11.83 -17.77 -8.71
N THR A 341 -12.23 -18.68 -7.82
CA THR A 341 -13.48 -18.57 -7.08
C THR A 341 -13.21 -18.96 -5.63
N ILE A 342 -13.45 -18.01 -4.73
CA ILE A 342 -13.47 -18.23 -3.27
C ILE A 342 -14.86 -18.74 -2.90
N ALA A 343 -14.91 -19.79 -2.10
CA ALA A 343 -16.12 -20.26 -1.46
C ALA A 343 -15.82 -20.60 0.01
N THR A 344 -16.75 -20.23 0.89
CA THR A 344 -16.66 -20.44 2.33
C THR A 344 -17.85 -21.25 2.83
N HIS A 345 -17.58 -22.23 3.69
CA HIS A 345 -18.54 -23.21 4.17
C HIS A 345 -18.49 -23.28 5.69
N ASP A 346 -19.64 -23.38 6.36
CA ASP A 346 -19.68 -23.68 7.78
C ASP A 346 -19.18 -25.12 8.00
N LEU A 347 -18.05 -25.26 8.70
CA LEU A 347 -17.38 -26.55 8.87
C LEU A 347 -18.28 -27.57 9.58
N SER A 348 -19.13 -27.12 10.50
CA SER A 348 -20.04 -28.00 11.25
C SER A 348 -21.06 -28.71 10.35
N SER A 349 -21.31 -28.15 9.17
CA SER A 349 -22.25 -28.68 8.18
C SER A 349 -21.55 -29.46 7.06
N VAL A 350 -20.23 -29.48 7.01
CA VAL A 350 -19.43 -30.19 6.00
C VAL A 350 -19.15 -31.61 6.48
N LYS A 351 -19.34 -32.60 5.60
CA LYS A 351 -19.10 -34.02 5.89
C LYS A 351 -17.94 -34.55 5.05
N GLY A 352 -16.80 -34.81 5.68
CA GLY A 352 -15.62 -35.39 5.02
C GLY A 352 -15.73 -36.90 4.82
N PRO A 353 -14.86 -37.49 3.96
CA PRO A 353 -13.96 -36.82 3.01
C PRO A 353 -14.74 -36.15 1.88
N LEU A 354 -14.10 -35.19 1.21
CA LEU A 354 -14.71 -34.45 0.11
C LEU A 354 -14.21 -34.94 -1.25
N LYS A 355 -15.03 -34.73 -2.27
CA LYS A 355 -14.73 -35.09 -3.64
C LYS A 355 -14.90 -33.90 -4.56
N PHE A 356 -13.82 -33.44 -5.18
CA PHE A 356 -13.83 -32.41 -6.22
C PHE A 356 -13.99 -33.08 -7.58
N ASP A 357 -15.20 -32.98 -8.11
CA ASP A 357 -15.69 -33.75 -9.26
C ASP A 357 -16.23 -32.84 -10.36
N ALA A 358 -16.57 -33.42 -11.52
CA ALA A 358 -17.40 -32.75 -12.52
C ALA A 358 -18.57 -33.65 -12.93
N GLN A 359 -19.78 -33.13 -12.81
CA GLN A 359 -21.01 -33.85 -13.12
C GLN A 359 -21.69 -33.28 -14.37
N PHE A 360 -22.50 -34.10 -15.04
CA PHE A 360 -23.35 -33.60 -16.12
C PHE A 360 -24.35 -32.56 -15.57
N PRO A 361 -24.60 -31.44 -16.27
CA PRO A 361 -25.45 -30.35 -15.77
C PRO A 361 -26.82 -30.77 -15.21
N PRO A 362 -27.54 -31.75 -15.80
CA PRO A 362 -28.83 -32.20 -15.25
C PRO A 362 -28.71 -33.03 -13.96
N LEU A 363 -27.56 -33.65 -13.72
CA LEU A 363 -27.30 -34.53 -12.57
C LEU A 363 -26.67 -33.78 -11.38
N LEU A 364 -26.05 -32.63 -11.63
CA LEU A 364 -25.52 -31.76 -10.58
C LEU A 364 -26.68 -31.11 -9.83
N MET A 365 -27.07 -31.69 -8.70
CA MET A 365 -28.15 -31.18 -7.86
C MET A 365 -27.60 -30.39 -6.68
N ILE A 366 -28.04 -29.15 -6.54
CA ILE A 366 -27.59 -28.24 -5.47
C ILE A 366 -28.77 -27.43 -4.95
N VAL A 367 -28.74 -27.07 -3.66
CA VAL A 367 -29.62 -26.05 -3.07
C VAL A 367 -28.85 -24.73 -3.04
N PRO A 368 -28.99 -23.82 -4.03
CA PRO A 368 -28.16 -22.61 -4.11
C PRO A 368 -28.34 -21.69 -2.91
N LEU A 369 -27.29 -20.96 -2.53
CA LEU A 369 -27.41 -19.88 -1.55
C LEU A 369 -28.61 -18.97 -1.87
N SER A 370 -29.39 -18.64 -0.83
CA SER A 370 -30.62 -17.84 -0.89
C SER A 370 -31.84 -18.51 -1.54
N LYS A 371 -31.72 -19.75 -2.02
CA LYS A 371 -32.85 -20.59 -2.44
C LYS A 371 -33.09 -21.68 -1.40
N GLN A 372 -34.34 -22.15 -1.32
CA GLN A 372 -34.72 -23.25 -0.41
C GLN A 372 -34.97 -24.58 -1.14
N LYS A 373 -35.05 -24.55 -2.48
CA LYS A 373 -35.30 -25.74 -3.29
C LYS A 373 -34.03 -26.16 -4.00
N GLU A 374 -33.86 -27.47 -4.08
CA GLU A 374 -32.84 -28.09 -4.91
C GLU A 374 -33.15 -27.86 -6.39
N VAL A 375 -32.12 -27.57 -7.17
CA VAL A 375 -32.19 -27.36 -8.62
C VAL A 375 -31.02 -28.02 -9.29
N SER A 376 -31.18 -28.40 -10.56
CA SER A 376 -30.07 -28.89 -11.37
C SER A 376 -29.14 -27.75 -11.76
N GLY A 377 -27.87 -28.07 -11.97
CA GLY A 377 -26.85 -27.16 -12.47
C GLY A 377 -27.22 -26.58 -13.84
N GLU A 378 -27.86 -27.38 -14.68
CA GLU A 378 -28.43 -26.94 -15.97
C GLU A 378 -29.44 -25.81 -15.79
N THR A 379 -30.50 -26.05 -15.00
CA THR A 379 -31.55 -25.05 -14.78
C THR A 379 -30.99 -23.79 -14.12
N LEU A 380 -30.08 -23.95 -13.15
CA LEU A 380 -29.47 -22.83 -12.45
C LEU A 380 -28.64 -21.94 -13.39
N VAL A 381 -27.80 -22.54 -14.24
CA VAL A 381 -26.96 -21.79 -15.19
C VAL A 381 -27.83 -21.11 -16.25
N ASP A 382 -28.84 -21.80 -16.78
CA ASP A 382 -29.78 -21.24 -17.75
C ASP A 382 -30.52 -20.02 -17.20
N ASP A 383 -31.03 -20.09 -15.96
CA ASP A 383 -31.70 -18.99 -15.30
C ASP A 383 -30.76 -17.78 -15.12
N LEU A 384 -29.52 -18.00 -14.70
CA LEU A 384 -28.52 -16.95 -14.53
C LEU A 384 -28.10 -16.32 -15.86
N MET A 385 -27.98 -17.10 -16.93
CA MET A 385 -27.69 -16.59 -18.26
C MET A 385 -28.85 -15.74 -18.79
N LYS A 386 -30.11 -16.17 -18.57
CA LYS A 386 -31.31 -15.37 -18.92
C LYS A 386 -31.37 -14.07 -18.12
N GLU A 387 -31.10 -14.10 -16.82
CA GLU A 387 -31.05 -12.91 -15.97
C GLU A 387 -29.95 -11.94 -16.44
N ALA A 388 -28.76 -12.43 -16.73
CA ALA A 388 -27.65 -11.61 -17.22
C ALA A 388 -27.98 -10.93 -18.57
N GLU A 389 -28.67 -11.63 -19.46
CA GLU A 389 -29.14 -11.11 -20.74
C GLU A 389 -30.31 -10.11 -20.57
N GLN A 390 -31.24 -10.36 -19.66
CA GLN A 390 -32.30 -9.42 -19.31
C GLN A 390 -31.71 -8.11 -18.77
N ILE A 391 -30.76 -8.18 -17.83
CA ILE A 391 -30.08 -7.00 -17.29
C ILE A 391 -29.32 -6.25 -18.40
N ARG A 392 -28.70 -6.96 -19.35
CA ARG A 392 -28.05 -6.34 -20.52
C ARG A 392 -29.06 -5.54 -21.35
N ARG A 393 -30.22 -6.12 -21.63
CA ARG A 393 -31.31 -5.49 -22.42
C ARG A 393 -31.91 -4.29 -21.70
N GLU A 394 -32.25 -4.43 -20.41
CA GLU A 394 -32.78 -3.35 -19.58
C GLU A 394 -31.84 -2.15 -19.49
N LYS A 395 -30.53 -2.42 -19.31
CA LYS A 395 -29.49 -1.37 -19.27
C LYS A 395 -29.03 -0.92 -20.65
N LYS A 396 -29.66 -1.39 -21.74
CA LYS A 396 -29.35 -1.08 -23.15
C LYS A 396 -27.85 -1.19 -23.47
N ARG A 397 -27.18 -2.22 -22.95
CA ARG A 397 -25.75 -2.44 -23.17
C ARG A 397 -25.51 -3.34 -24.39
N ASN A 398 -24.44 -3.06 -25.12
CA ASN A 398 -24.04 -3.89 -26.26
C ASN A 398 -23.58 -5.30 -25.82
N ALA A 399 -22.93 -5.40 -24.65
CA ALA A 399 -22.41 -6.67 -24.12
C ALA A 399 -22.89 -6.91 -22.67
N VAL A 400 -22.93 -8.19 -22.28
CA VAL A 400 -23.23 -8.60 -20.90
C VAL A 400 -22.22 -7.95 -19.94
N SER A 401 -22.68 -7.57 -18.75
CA SER A 401 -21.83 -6.95 -17.73
C SER A 401 -20.61 -7.82 -17.45
N GLY A 402 -19.44 -7.18 -17.25
CA GLY A 402 -18.21 -7.85 -16.85
C GLY A 402 -18.36 -8.77 -15.63
N ILE A 403 -19.34 -8.49 -14.78
CA ILE A 403 -19.63 -9.24 -13.54
C ILE A 403 -20.25 -10.62 -13.83
N HIS A 404 -20.96 -10.81 -14.96
CA HIS A 404 -21.55 -12.10 -15.32
C HIS A 404 -20.68 -12.92 -16.28
N LYS A 405 -19.51 -12.41 -16.67
CA LYS A 405 -18.63 -13.12 -17.61
C LYS A 405 -18.02 -14.42 -17.05
N TYR A 406 -18.19 -14.70 -15.75
CA TYR A 406 -17.82 -16.00 -15.21
C TYR A 406 -18.74 -17.13 -15.72
N LEU A 407 -19.97 -16.81 -16.14
CA LEU A 407 -20.90 -17.78 -16.75
C LEU A 407 -20.34 -18.33 -18.07
N ASP A 408 -19.56 -17.52 -18.79
CA ASP A 408 -18.90 -17.93 -20.04
C ASP A 408 -17.89 -19.08 -19.81
N LEU A 409 -17.39 -19.27 -18.58
CA LEU A 409 -16.48 -20.38 -18.25
C LEU A 409 -17.15 -21.76 -18.33
N LEU A 410 -18.47 -21.79 -18.15
CA LEU A 410 -19.28 -23.01 -18.23
C LEU A 410 -19.90 -23.20 -19.61
N LYS A 411 -19.87 -22.16 -20.44
CA LYS A 411 -20.41 -22.23 -21.80
C LYS A 411 -19.64 -23.29 -22.59
N ASP A 412 -20.39 -24.13 -23.30
CA ASP A 412 -19.87 -25.24 -24.12
C ASP A 412 -19.17 -26.36 -23.34
N LYS A 413 -19.27 -26.39 -22.00
CA LYS A 413 -18.78 -27.51 -21.18
C LYS A 413 -19.85 -28.59 -21.05
N THR A 414 -19.45 -29.84 -21.27
CA THR A 414 -20.32 -31.02 -21.13
C THR A 414 -20.57 -31.43 -19.68
N GLN A 415 -19.66 -31.04 -18.79
CA GLN A 415 -19.72 -31.31 -17.35
C GLN A 415 -19.37 -30.04 -16.59
N TYR A 416 -19.92 -29.90 -15.38
CA TYR A 416 -19.74 -28.77 -14.50
C TYR A 416 -19.02 -29.19 -13.22
N PRO A 417 -18.02 -28.41 -12.76
CA PRO A 417 -17.25 -28.74 -11.57
C PRO A 417 -18.11 -28.58 -10.31
N CYS A 418 -17.92 -29.47 -9.35
CA CYS A 418 -18.64 -29.46 -8.08
C CYS A 418 -17.77 -30.02 -6.96
N LEU A 419 -17.97 -29.51 -5.74
CA LEU A 419 -17.45 -30.12 -4.53
C LEU A 419 -18.58 -30.89 -3.84
N ILE A 420 -18.34 -32.16 -3.56
CA ILE A 420 -19.31 -33.10 -3.03
C ILE A 420 -18.84 -33.58 -1.65
N ASP A 421 -19.77 -33.67 -0.71
CA ASP A 421 -19.51 -34.24 0.61
C ASP A 421 -19.60 -35.78 0.63
N SER A 422 -19.24 -36.41 1.75
CA SER A 422 -19.30 -37.87 1.88
C SER A 422 -20.71 -38.46 1.85
N ALA A 423 -21.74 -37.62 2.00
CA ALA A 423 -23.14 -38.02 1.82
C ALA A 423 -23.60 -37.93 0.35
N GLY A 424 -22.73 -37.53 -0.58
CA GLY A 424 -23.06 -37.36 -1.99
C GLY A 424 -23.76 -36.02 -2.31
N THR A 425 -23.81 -35.09 -1.36
CA THR A 425 -24.45 -33.79 -1.53
C THR A 425 -23.47 -32.81 -2.16
N VAL A 426 -23.91 -32.08 -3.21
CA VAL A 426 -23.11 -30.98 -3.76
C VAL A 426 -23.14 -29.79 -2.81
N ILE A 427 -22.00 -29.46 -2.22
CA ILE A 427 -21.83 -28.35 -1.29
C ILE A 427 -21.29 -27.07 -1.97
N SER A 428 -20.66 -27.21 -3.14
CA SER A 428 -20.18 -26.08 -3.94
C SER A 428 -20.32 -26.35 -5.44
N PHE A 429 -20.69 -25.32 -6.20
CA PHE A 429 -20.70 -25.32 -7.66
C PHE A 429 -19.92 -24.11 -8.19
N PRO A 430 -18.57 -24.19 -8.29
CA PRO A 430 -17.75 -23.11 -8.83
C PRO A 430 -17.95 -22.94 -10.36
N PRO A 431 -17.86 -21.71 -10.91
CA PRO A 431 -17.72 -20.41 -10.25
C PRO A 431 -19.07 -19.80 -9.80
N ILE A 432 -20.16 -20.58 -9.79
CA ILE A 432 -21.54 -20.10 -9.64
C ILE A 432 -21.86 -19.72 -8.19
N THR A 433 -21.94 -20.71 -7.29
CA THR A 433 -22.47 -20.52 -5.94
C THR A 433 -22.16 -21.70 -5.02
N ASN A 434 -22.35 -21.47 -3.71
CA ASN A 434 -22.28 -22.51 -2.70
C ASN A 434 -23.68 -23.06 -2.41
N SER A 435 -23.72 -24.19 -1.72
CA SER A 435 -24.96 -24.74 -1.19
C SER A 435 -25.41 -23.97 0.05
N ASN A 436 -26.73 -23.78 0.18
CA ASN A 436 -27.36 -23.25 1.38
C ASN A 436 -27.18 -24.19 2.58
N ASN A 437 -26.89 -25.47 2.36
CA ASN A 437 -26.68 -26.46 3.42
C ASN A 437 -25.40 -26.21 4.23
N THR A 438 -24.39 -25.57 3.63
CA THR A 438 -23.12 -25.24 4.29
C THR A 438 -22.98 -23.73 4.51
N LYS A 439 -24.10 -23.01 4.56
CA LYS A 439 -24.11 -21.55 4.63
C LYS A 439 -23.53 -21.06 5.96
N ILE A 440 -22.55 -20.16 5.88
CA ILE A 440 -22.02 -19.47 7.05
C ILE A 440 -23.04 -18.49 7.64
N SER A 441 -23.03 -18.39 8.96
CA SER A 441 -23.85 -17.50 9.77
C SER A 441 -22.97 -16.63 10.65
N LYS A 442 -23.57 -15.76 11.46
CA LYS A 442 -22.79 -14.97 12.44
C LYS A 442 -22.26 -15.86 13.55
N GLU A 443 -22.93 -16.97 13.80
CA GLU A 443 -22.66 -17.94 14.87
C GLU A 443 -21.57 -18.95 14.46
N THR A 444 -21.19 -18.98 13.17
CA THR A 444 -20.18 -19.90 12.65
C THR A 444 -18.80 -19.57 13.22
N SER A 445 -18.18 -20.54 13.89
CA SER A 445 -16.87 -20.42 14.53
C SER A 445 -15.74 -21.12 13.78
N SER A 446 -16.06 -22.04 12.87
CA SER A 446 -15.06 -22.73 12.04
C SER A 446 -15.57 -22.80 10.61
N ILE A 447 -14.72 -22.46 9.65
CA ILE A 447 -15.08 -22.48 8.23
C ILE A 447 -14.09 -23.32 7.44
N LEU A 448 -14.60 -24.04 6.45
CA LEU A 448 -13.80 -24.53 5.35
C LEU A 448 -13.73 -23.43 4.28
N ILE A 449 -12.53 -23.05 3.91
CA ILE A 449 -12.25 -22.18 2.77
C ILE A 449 -11.83 -23.07 1.61
N GLU A 450 -12.48 -22.92 0.47
CA GLU A 450 -12.00 -23.45 -0.81
C GLU A 450 -11.71 -22.31 -1.78
N VAL A 451 -10.64 -22.47 -2.56
CA VAL A 451 -10.35 -21.61 -3.71
C VAL A 451 -10.06 -22.47 -4.91
N THR A 452 -10.89 -22.33 -5.95
CA THR A 452 -10.76 -23.08 -7.20
C THR A 452 -10.35 -22.17 -8.35
N SER A 453 -9.63 -22.70 -9.34
CA SER A 453 -9.19 -21.96 -10.53
C SER A 453 -9.15 -22.84 -11.77
N SER A 454 -9.41 -22.25 -12.93
CA SER A 454 -9.16 -22.85 -14.24
C SER A 454 -7.80 -22.46 -14.82
N THR A 455 -7.05 -21.55 -14.18
CA THR A 455 -5.81 -20.98 -14.74
C THR A 455 -4.55 -21.60 -14.16
N SER A 456 -4.39 -21.60 -12.83
CA SER A 456 -3.23 -22.21 -12.17
C SER A 456 -3.44 -22.38 -10.67
N LEU A 457 -2.69 -23.32 -10.08
CA LEU A 457 -2.65 -23.53 -8.63
C LEU A 457 -2.13 -22.31 -7.87
N ASP A 458 -1.17 -21.58 -8.45
CA ASP A 458 -0.60 -20.37 -7.83
C ASP A 458 -1.63 -19.25 -7.65
N VAL A 459 -2.59 -19.14 -8.56
CA VAL A 459 -3.69 -18.17 -8.40
C VAL A 459 -4.57 -18.56 -7.22
N CYS A 460 -4.87 -19.86 -7.04
CA CYS A 460 -5.62 -20.32 -5.87
C CYS A 460 -4.89 -19.97 -4.56
N LYS A 461 -3.59 -20.28 -4.49
CA LYS A 461 -2.75 -20.01 -3.31
C LYS A 461 -2.68 -18.52 -2.98
N LYS A 462 -2.42 -17.66 -3.97
CA LYS A 462 -2.37 -16.19 -3.79
C LYS A 462 -3.69 -15.62 -3.29
N VAL A 463 -4.81 -16.09 -3.83
CA VAL A 463 -6.15 -15.66 -3.40
C VAL A 463 -6.44 -16.10 -1.97
N CYS A 464 -6.08 -17.34 -1.62
CA CYS A 464 -6.28 -17.86 -0.29
C CYS A 464 -5.37 -17.15 0.74
N ASP A 465 -4.11 -16.88 0.40
CA ASP A 465 -3.16 -16.14 1.24
C ASP A 465 -3.70 -14.73 1.57
N GLU A 466 -4.13 -13.98 0.54
CA GLU A 466 -4.68 -12.64 0.72
C GLU A 466 -5.97 -12.65 1.57
N LEU A 467 -6.83 -13.66 1.38
CA LEU A 467 -8.05 -13.82 2.19
C LEU A 467 -7.72 -14.03 3.67
N LEU A 468 -6.80 -14.95 3.98
CA LEU A 468 -6.40 -15.26 5.36
C LEU A 468 -5.77 -14.04 6.05
N VAL A 469 -4.89 -13.32 5.35
CA VAL A 469 -4.28 -12.08 5.87
C VAL A 469 -5.33 -11.01 6.15
N LYS A 470 -6.30 -10.81 5.24
CA LYS A 470 -7.38 -9.85 5.46
C LYS A 470 -8.30 -10.25 6.60
N MET A 471 -8.55 -11.55 6.79
CA MET A 471 -9.30 -12.05 7.95
C MET A 471 -8.60 -11.74 9.28
N LEU A 472 -7.27 -11.90 9.33
CA LEU A 472 -6.46 -11.54 10.49
C LEU A 472 -6.45 -10.02 10.74
N GLU A 473 -6.27 -9.21 9.71
CA GLU A 473 -6.31 -7.74 9.82
C GLU A 473 -7.67 -7.23 10.35
N MET A 474 -8.77 -7.90 9.97
CA MET A 474 -10.11 -7.65 10.49
C MET A 474 -10.29 -8.07 11.95
N GLY A 475 -9.34 -8.83 12.51
CA GLY A 475 -9.37 -9.33 13.88
C GLY A 475 -10.38 -10.44 14.11
N LEU A 476 -10.70 -11.23 13.08
CA LEU A 476 -11.69 -12.32 13.17
C LEU A 476 -11.19 -13.54 13.95
N GLY A 477 -9.91 -13.61 14.31
CA GLY A 477 -9.34 -14.67 15.15
C GLY A 477 -9.56 -14.45 16.65
N LYS A 478 -8.99 -15.34 17.47
CA LYS A 478 -9.01 -15.20 18.94
C LYS A 478 -8.12 -14.04 19.38
N ASP A 479 -8.58 -13.31 20.39
CA ASP A 479 -7.72 -12.48 21.23
C ASP A 479 -7.08 -13.39 22.29
N SER A 480 -5.78 -13.27 22.56
CA SER A 480 -5.14 -14.02 23.65
C SER A 480 -5.83 -13.69 24.98
N ALA A 481 -6.44 -14.69 25.62
CA ALA A 481 -7.38 -14.51 26.73
C ALA A 481 -6.75 -14.18 28.10
N ASP A 482 -5.42 -14.09 28.20
CA ASP A 482 -4.78 -13.77 29.47
C ASP A 482 -4.45 -12.28 29.56
N GLU A 483 -5.34 -11.51 30.20
CA GLU A 483 -5.11 -10.11 30.60
C GLU A 483 -3.90 -9.94 31.56
N ALA A 484 -3.35 -11.04 32.07
CA ALA A 484 -2.15 -11.10 32.90
C ALA A 484 -0.88 -11.52 32.13
N SER A 485 -0.98 -11.90 30.85
CA SER A 485 0.16 -12.33 30.04
C SER A 485 0.75 -11.16 29.23
N PRO A 486 2.05 -11.19 28.89
CA PRO A 486 2.67 -10.22 28.00
C PRO A 486 2.08 -10.22 26.59
N SER A 487 1.16 -11.14 26.26
CA SER A 487 0.52 -11.26 24.96
C SER A 487 -0.83 -10.58 24.77
N ALA A 488 -1.34 -9.89 25.80
CA ALA A 488 -2.60 -9.16 25.75
C ALA A 488 -2.67 -8.19 24.55
N GLY A 489 -3.50 -8.53 23.55
CA GLY A 489 -3.79 -7.71 22.36
C GLY A 489 -3.25 -8.27 21.03
N GLN A 490 -2.54 -9.39 21.03
CA GLN A 490 -2.19 -10.12 19.81
C GLN A 490 -3.42 -10.79 19.20
N LYS A 491 -3.67 -10.57 17.91
CA LYS A 491 -4.70 -11.31 17.18
C LYS A 491 -4.07 -12.56 16.57
N THR A 492 -4.72 -13.70 16.76
CA THR A 492 -4.24 -14.96 16.20
C THR A 492 -5.33 -15.63 15.38
N LEU A 493 -5.01 -15.96 14.13
CA LEU A 493 -5.87 -16.74 13.25
C LEU A 493 -5.35 -18.17 13.18
N THR A 494 -6.15 -19.14 13.65
CA THR A 494 -5.80 -20.56 13.60
C THR A 494 -6.24 -21.15 12.26
N VAL A 495 -5.29 -21.66 11.47
CA VAL A 495 -5.53 -22.22 10.14
C VAL A 495 -5.02 -23.65 10.11
N GLU A 496 -5.89 -24.61 9.82
CA GLU A 496 -5.54 -26.01 9.67
C GLU A 496 -5.37 -26.39 8.20
N GLN A 497 -4.35 -27.21 7.94
CA GLN A 497 -4.04 -27.73 6.61
C GLN A 497 -5.11 -28.72 6.13
N VAL A 498 -5.50 -28.60 4.86
CA VAL A 498 -6.31 -29.60 4.16
C VAL A 498 -5.44 -30.27 3.09
N LYS A 499 -5.47 -31.60 3.04
CA LYS A 499 -4.79 -32.38 1.99
C LYS A 499 -5.73 -32.55 0.79
N VAL A 500 -5.20 -32.28 -0.39
CA VAL A 500 -5.87 -32.54 -1.66
C VAL A 500 -5.10 -33.65 -2.37
N THR A 501 -5.78 -34.74 -2.71
CA THR A 501 -5.19 -35.93 -3.35
C THR A 501 -5.84 -36.20 -4.70
N ASP A 502 -5.27 -37.10 -5.50
CA ASP A 502 -6.05 -37.76 -6.56
C ASP A 502 -6.82 -38.98 -6.01
N GLU A 503 -7.56 -39.67 -6.89
CA GLU A 503 -8.36 -40.86 -6.55
C GLU A 503 -7.52 -42.04 -6.05
N GLU A 504 -6.22 -42.06 -6.38
CA GLU A 504 -5.26 -43.07 -5.92
C GLU A 504 -4.68 -42.73 -4.53
N GLY A 505 -5.04 -41.56 -3.99
CA GLY A 505 -4.54 -41.07 -2.69
C GLY A 505 -3.20 -40.35 -2.77
N ASN A 506 -2.64 -40.10 -3.97
CA ASN A 506 -1.39 -39.37 -4.11
C ASN A 506 -1.61 -37.89 -3.82
N LEU A 507 -0.74 -37.30 -2.99
CA LEU A 507 -0.83 -35.90 -2.62
C LEU A 507 -0.62 -34.98 -3.82
N ARG A 508 -1.58 -34.09 -4.09
CA ARG A 508 -1.51 -33.06 -5.13
C ARG A 508 -1.14 -31.71 -4.55
N VAL A 509 -1.81 -31.31 -3.47
CA VAL A 509 -1.50 -30.09 -2.73
C VAL A 509 -1.89 -30.24 -1.28
N VAL A 510 -1.08 -29.68 -0.39
CA VAL A 510 -1.44 -29.40 1.00
C VAL A 510 -1.33 -27.89 1.18
N TYR A 511 -2.34 -27.27 1.78
CA TYR A 511 -2.36 -25.82 1.95
C TYR A 511 -2.88 -25.43 3.35
N PRO A 512 -2.25 -24.45 4.03
CA PRO A 512 -1.02 -23.74 3.65
C PRO A 512 0.24 -24.60 3.84
N SER A 513 1.10 -24.71 2.84
CA SER A 513 2.40 -25.41 2.92
C SER A 513 3.53 -24.51 3.44
N ARG A 514 4.76 -25.05 3.52
CA ARG A 514 5.96 -24.31 3.95
C ARG A 514 6.33 -23.11 3.08
N THR A 515 5.87 -23.06 1.83
CA THR A 515 6.14 -21.94 0.93
C THR A 515 4.98 -20.97 0.81
N ASP A 516 3.81 -21.32 1.33
CA ASP A 516 2.60 -20.50 1.25
C ASP A 516 2.58 -19.47 2.39
N LEU A 517 1.79 -18.41 2.23
CA LEU A 517 1.78 -17.24 3.14
C LEU A 517 3.12 -16.48 3.22
N SER A 518 4.11 -16.83 2.39
CA SER A 518 5.45 -16.20 2.38
C SER A 518 5.50 -14.93 1.53
N ALA A 519 4.70 -14.86 0.46
CA ALA A 519 4.61 -13.72 -0.46
C ALA A 519 3.71 -12.59 0.07
N VAL A 520 2.91 -12.87 1.10
CA VAL A 520 2.21 -11.85 1.89
C VAL A 520 3.11 -11.44 3.04
N SER A 521 4.28 -10.90 2.70
CA SER A 521 5.18 -10.24 3.64
C SER A 521 4.54 -8.92 4.08
N ASN A 522 3.53 -9.03 4.93
CA ASN A 522 3.07 -7.97 5.79
C ASN A 522 3.84 -8.17 7.11
N PRO A 523 4.98 -7.51 7.33
CA PRO A 523 5.90 -7.77 8.45
C PRO A 523 5.38 -7.41 9.85
N GLY A 524 4.07 -7.18 9.99
CA GLY A 524 3.35 -7.24 11.26
C GLY A 524 2.67 -8.59 11.52
N ILE A 525 2.75 -9.55 10.59
CA ILE A 525 2.13 -10.87 10.68
C ILE A 525 3.21 -11.96 10.75
N THR A 526 3.18 -12.75 11.81
CA THR A 526 4.05 -13.93 11.96
C THR A 526 3.28 -15.19 11.60
N VAL A 527 3.81 -16.02 10.70
CA VAL A 527 3.21 -17.32 10.40
C VAL A 527 3.88 -18.38 11.27
N ASN A 528 3.23 -18.74 12.37
CA ASN A 528 3.68 -19.81 13.24
C ASN A 528 3.26 -21.14 12.61
N ARG A 529 4.20 -22.08 12.51
CA ARG A 529 3.89 -23.39 11.96
C ARG A 529 4.30 -24.40 13.01
N ASN A 530 3.31 -25.02 13.63
CA ASN A 530 3.51 -26.04 14.64
C ASN A 530 3.90 -27.35 13.93
N TYR A 531 5.12 -27.38 13.40
CA TYR A 531 5.79 -28.63 13.02
C TYR A 531 6.48 -29.11 14.29
N GLU A 532 6.00 -30.21 14.87
CA GLU A 532 6.84 -30.97 15.81
C GLU A 532 8.16 -31.40 15.16
#